data_AF-A0A1Q7K628-F1
#
_entry.id   AF-A0A1Q7K628-F1
#
_cell.length_a   1.000
_cell.length_b   1.000
_cell.length_c   1.000
_cell.angle_alpha   90.00
_cell.angle_beta   90.00
_cell.angle_gamma   90.00
#
_symmetry.space_group_name_H-M   'P 1'
#
loop_
_entity.id
_entity.type
_entity.pdbx_description
1 polymer ?
#
loop_
_entity_poly.entity_id
_entity_poly.type
_entity_poly.pdbx_seq_one_letter_code
_entity_poly.pdbx_strand_id
1 'polypeptide(L)'
;MTNEQVTLDSWVMGRLRDRLRRASIIASRTGRPVVLYRHTIEEIDHSAEEEIATVNEQYVVIQVITHGGFIPPNFQQQYVLTFEKFPDWIMKRSNELLSLCLESLDQEIVD
;
A
#
# COMPACT_ATOMS: atom_id res chain seq x y z
N MET A 1 -17.27 5.34 22.35
CA MET A 1 -16.41 4.38 21.63
C MET A 1 -16.13 3.25 22.59
N THR A 2 -16.66 2.07 22.32
CA THR A 2 -16.64 0.91 23.24
C THR A 2 -15.34 0.13 23.09
N ASN A 3 -14.83 -0.43 24.18
CA ASN A 3 -13.50 -1.04 24.32
C ASN A 3 -13.15 -2.10 23.23
N GLU A 4 -14.17 -2.74 22.66
CA GLU A 4 -14.06 -3.75 21.61
C GLU A 4 -13.53 -3.18 20.29
N GLN A 5 -13.96 -1.97 19.90
CA GLN A 5 -13.52 -1.31 18.67
C GLN A 5 -12.02 -0.97 18.71
N VAL A 6 -11.56 -0.44 19.84
CA VAL A 6 -10.13 -0.13 20.06
C VAL A 6 -9.27 -1.41 19.99
N THR A 7 -9.82 -2.53 20.47
CA THR A 7 -9.13 -3.83 20.44
C THR A 7 -9.03 -4.36 19.01
N LEU A 8 -10.11 -4.29 18.23
CA LEU A 8 -10.12 -4.73 16.83
C LEU A 8 -9.13 -3.93 15.98
N ASP A 9 -9.13 -2.60 16.10
CA ASP A 9 -8.21 -1.73 15.36
C ASP A 9 -6.76 -2.06 15.69
N SER A 10 -6.45 -2.26 16.98
CA SER A 10 -5.10 -2.64 17.40
C SER A 10 -4.64 -3.97 16.81
N TRP A 11 -5.56 -4.93 16.71
CA TRP A 11 -5.30 -6.24 16.14
C TRP A 11 -5.06 -6.16 14.63
N VAL A 12 -5.89 -5.42 13.89
CA VAL A 12 -5.73 -5.20 12.44
C VAL A 12 -4.40 -4.50 12.15
N MET A 13 -4.06 -3.45 12.90
CA MET A 13 -2.78 -2.76 12.76
C MET A 13 -1.59 -3.68 13.03
N GLY A 14 -1.70 -4.58 14.01
CA GLY A 14 -0.66 -5.57 14.30
C GLY A 14 -0.49 -6.58 13.18
N ARG A 15 -1.60 -7.13 12.67
CA ARG A 15 -1.60 -8.09 11.55
C ARG A 15 -0.98 -7.47 10.29
N LEU A 16 -1.37 -6.24 9.95
CA LEU A 16 -0.82 -5.56 8.78
C LEU A 16 0.69 -5.34 8.93
N ARG A 17 1.18 -4.94 10.11
CA ARG A 17 2.62 -4.78 10.38
C ARG A 17 3.41 -6.06 10.15
N ASP A 18 2.91 -7.18 10.66
CA ASP A 18 3.56 -8.48 10.48
C ASP A 18 3.65 -8.86 9.01
N ARG A 19 2.54 -8.74 8.27
CA ARG A 19 2.49 -9.03 6.84
C ARG A 19 3.42 -8.12 6.03
N LEU A 20 3.51 -6.82 6.34
CA LEU A 20 4.45 -5.90 5.70
C LEU A 20 5.91 -6.33 5.89
N ARG A 21 6.29 -6.79 7.08
CA ARG A 21 7.65 -7.30 7.34
C ARG A 21 7.95 -8.57 6.56
N ARG A 22 6.96 -9.46 6.39
CA ARG A 22 7.12 -10.66 5.56
C ARG A 22 7.25 -10.30 4.08
N ALA A 23 6.43 -9.38 3.59
CA ALA A 23 6.53 -8.87 2.23
C ALA A 23 7.87 -8.16 1.97
N SER A 24 8.44 -7.46 2.95
CA SER A 24 9.74 -6.80 2.79
C SER A 24 10.89 -7.81 2.60
N ILE A 25 10.80 -8.98 3.23
CA ILE A 25 11.74 -10.09 2.99
C ILE A 25 11.61 -10.61 1.56
N ILE A 26 10.39 -10.76 1.04
CA ILE A 26 10.14 -11.15 -0.36
C ILE A 26 10.71 -10.09 -1.31
N ALA A 27 10.44 -8.81 -1.04
CA ALA A 27 10.92 -7.71 -1.84
C ALA A 27 12.45 -7.67 -1.90
N SER A 28 13.12 -7.90 -0.75
CA SER A 28 14.58 -7.96 -0.68
C SER A 28 15.16 -9.15 -1.45
N ARG A 29 14.55 -10.34 -1.32
CA ARG A 29 15.00 -11.55 -2.02
C ARG A 29 14.84 -11.46 -3.53
N THR A 30 13.78 -10.83 -4.00
CA THR A 30 13.45 -10.74 -5.43
C THR A 30 14.05 -9.50 -6.10
N GLY A 31 14.48 -8.50 -5.32
CA GLY A 31 14.88 -7.19 -5.80
C GLY A 31 13.71 -6.40 -6.40
N ARG A 32 12.46 -6.79 -6.13
CA ARG A 32 11.24 -6.18 -6.69
C ARG A 32 10.29 -5.78 -5.56
N PRO A 33 9.80 -4.53 -5.53
CA PRO A 33 8.78 -4.14 -4.55
C PRO A 33 7.51 -4.98 -4.69
N VAL A 34 6.90 -5.33 -3.56
CA VAL A 34 5.59 -5.98 -3.52
C VAL A 34 4.51 -4.91 -3.65
N VAL A 35 3.60 -5.05 -4.61
CA VAL A 35 2.51 -4.08 -4.80
C VAL A 35 1.42 -4.36 -3.78
N LEU A 36 1.05 -3.36 -2.98
CA LEU A 36 -0.06 -3.47 -2.01
C LEU A 36 -1.40 -3.17 -2.67
N TYR A 37 -1.45 -2.11 -3.47
CA TYR A 37 -2.61 -1.76 -4.28
C TYR A 37 -2.20 -0.84 -5.44
N ARG A 38 -3.11 -0.75 -6.41
CA ARG A 38 -3.15 0.27 -7.45
C ARG A 38 -4.56 0.83 -7.48
N HIS A 39 -4.69 2.13 -7.40
CA HIS A 39 -5.96 2.83 -7.38
C HIS A 39 -5.95 3.94 -8.42
N THR A 40 -6.81 3.83 -9.43
CA THR A 40 -6.99 4.87 -10.45
C THR A 40 -7.74 6.04 -9.84
N ILE A 41 -7.12 7.21 -9.84
CA ILE A 41 -7.72 8.48 -9.38
C ILE A 41 -8.55 9.08 -10.51
N GLU A 42 -7.94 9.18 -11.70
CA GLU A 42 -8.57 9.74 -12.89
C GLU A 42 -8.03 9.04 -14.14
N GLU A 43 -8.88 8.90 -15.15
CA GLU A 43 -8.51 8.41 -16.48
C GLU A 43 -8.99 9.41 -17.52
N ILE A 44 -8.07 9.92 -18.34
CA ILE A 44 -8.34 10.90 -19.39
C ILE A 44 -7.74 10.40 -20.70
N ASP A 45 -8.61 10.11 -21.67
CA ASP A 45 -8.31 9.59 -23.00
C ASP A 45 -7.39 8.35 -22.99
N HIS A 46 -6.08 8.56 -23.12
CA HIS A 46 -5.06 7.52 -23.16
C HIS A 46 -4.09 7.59 -21.97
N SER A 47 -4.37 8.44 -20.99
CA SER A 47 -3.57 8.66 -19.79
C SER A 47 -4.36 8.34 -18.53
N ALA A 48 -3.67 7.90 -17.48
CA ALA A 48 -4.24 7.63 -16.19
C ALA A 48 -3.40 8.28 -15.09
N GLU A 49 -4.06 8.81 -14.07
CA GLU A 49 -3.48 9.16 -12.79
C GLU A 49 -3.80 8.03 -11.79
N GLU A 50 -2.76 7.45 -11.20
CA GLU A 50 -2.89 6.30 -10.30
C GLU A 50 -2.11 6.54 -9.01
N GLU A 51 -2.71 6.16 -7.88
CA GLU A 51 -1.99 5.93 -6.64
C GLU A 51 -1.55 4.48 -6.55
N ILE A 52 -0.27 4.26 -6.31
CA ILE A 52 0.33 2.93 -6.16
C ILE A 52 1.04 2.88 -4.81
N ALA A 53 0.69 1.90 -3.98
CA ALA A 53 1.45 1.58 -2.78
C ALA A 53 2.27 0.31 -2.98
N THR A 54 3.53 0.36 -2.58
CA THR A 54 4.45 -0.77 -2.65
C THR A 54 5.23 -0.95 -1.35
N VAL A 55 5.58 -2.18 -1.03
CA VAL A 55 6.52 -2.53 0.04
C VAL A 55 7.87 -2.81 -0.57
N ASN A 56 8.89 -2.08 -0.12
CA ASN A 56 10.28 -2.43 -0.37
C ASN A 56 10.89 -3.05 0.90
N GLU A 57 12.22 -3.19 0.93
CA GLU A 57 12.93 -3.85 2.04
C GLU A 57 12.68 -3.20 3.42
N GLN A 58 12.37 -1.90 3.46
CA GLN A 58 12.36 -1.10 4.70
C GLN A 58 11.11 -0.24 4.88
N TYR A 59 10.39 0.07 3.81
CA TYR A 59 9.36 1.09 3.78
C TYR A 59 8.17 0.68 2.92
N VAL A 60 7.03 1.29 3.22
CA VAL A 60 5.93 1.41 2.28
C VAL A 60 6.09 2.72 1.52
N VAL A 61 6.14 2.64 0.19
CA VAL A 61 6.21 3.79 -0.69
C VAL A 61 4.87 3.93 -1.40
N ILE A 62 4.21 5.06 -1.20
CA ILE A 62 2.95 5.41 -1.88
C ILE A 62 3.26 6.52 -2.86
N GLN A 63 2.86 6.36 -4.11
CA GLN A 63 3.14 7.31 -5.18
C GLN A 63 1.87 7.59 -5.97
N VAL A 64 1.60 8.86 -6.23
CA VAL A 64 0.65 9.26 -7.26
C VAL A 64 1.46 9.52 -8.52
N ILE A 65 1.11 8.81 -9.59
CA ILE A 65 1.76 8.90 -10.89
C ILE A 65 0.74 9.18 -11.98
N THR A 66 1.11 9.99 -12.96
CA THR A 66 0.44 9.99 -14.26
C THR A 66 1.29 9.26 -15.28
N HIS A 67 0.67 8.42 -16.08
CA HIS A 67 1.30 7.71 -17.19
C HIS A 67 0.31 7.47 -18.33
N GLY A 68 0.83 7.04 -19.48
CA GLY A 68 0.04 6.75 -20.67
C GLY A 68 -0.13 7.93 -21.63
N GLY A 69 -0.56 7.61 -22.86
CA GLY A 69 -0.85 8.58 -23.91
C GLY A 69 0.40 9.34 -24.35
N PHE A 70 0.22 10.64 -24.60
CA PHE A 70 1.29 11.55 -24.98
C PHE A 70 1.86 12.34 -23.78
N ILE A 71 1.44 11.99 -22.55
CA ILE A 71 1.87 12.68 -21.33
C ILE A 71 3.16 12.03 -20.82
N PRO A 72 4.26 12.78 -20.62
CA PRO A 72 5.45 12.25 -19.98
C PRO A 72 5.11 11.74 -18.57
N PRO A 73 5.56 10.53 -18.19
CA PRO A 73 5.31 10.02 -16.85
C PRO A 73 5.82 10.99 -15.79
N ASN A 74 4.96 11.30 -14.81
CA ASN A 74 5.29 12.23 -13.74
C ASN A 74 4.86 11.66 -12.38
N PHE A 75 5.61 12.00 -11.34
CA PHE A 75 5.27 11.71 -9.95
C PHE A 75 4.69 12.97 -9.32
N GLN A 76 3.39 13.02 -9.10
CA GLN A 76 2.74 14.16 -8.43
C GLN A 76 3.06 14.19 -6.94
N GLN A 77 3.08 13.02 -6.32
CA GLN A 77 3.23 12.90 -4.88
C GLN A 77 3.91 11.59 -4.50
N GLN A 78 4.72 11.63 -3.45
CA GLN A 78 5.31 10.43 -2.85
C GLN A 78 5.28 10.52 -1.32
N TYR A 79 4.86 9.44 -0.68
CA TYR A 79 4.99 9.22 0.75
C TYR A 79 5.88 8.01 0.99
N VAL A 80 6.80 8.13 1.96
CA VAL A 80 7.63 7.02 2.43
C VAL A 80 7.31 6.81 3.90
N LEU A 81 6.68 5.69 4.22
CA LEU A 81 6.19 5.36 5.55
C LEU A 81 6.91 4.12 6.08
N THR A 82 7.24 4.15 7.37
CA THR A 82 7.71 2.94 8.06
C THR A 82 6.54 1.98 8.25
N PHE A 83 6.85 0.70 8.46
CA PHE A 83 5.80 -0.30 8.76
C PHE A 83 5.00 0.04 10.02
N GLU A 84 5.57 0.78 10.97
CA GLU A 84 4.81 1.26 12.13
C GLU A 84 3.81 2.37 11.82
N LYS A 85 4.11 3.24 10.84
CA LYS A 85 3.26 4.39 10.49
C LYS A 85 2.20 4.07 9.45
N PHE A 86 2.48 3.13 8.54
CA PHE A 86 1.58 2.83 7.44
C PHE A 86 0.18 2.34 7.86
N PRO A 87 0.02 1.44 8.86
CA PRO A 87 -1.31 0.96 9.26
C PRO A 87 -2.23 2.08 9.74
N ASP A 88 -1.73 2.98 10.58
CA ASP A 88 -2.50 4.13 11.06
C ASP A 88 -2.85 5.08 9.89
N TRP A 89 -1.92 5.27 8.95
CA TRP A 89 -2.13 6.10 7.77
C TRP A 89 -3.23 5.54 6.85
N ILE A 90 -3.19 4.25 6.52
CA ILE A 90 -4.14 3.64 5.57
C ILE A 90 -5.54 3.51 6.18
N MET A 91 -5.64 3.20 7.47
CA MET A 91 -6.92 3.11 8.19
C MET A 91 -7.67 4.45 8.22
N LYS A 92 -6.94 5.57 8.31
CA LYS A 92 -7.52 6.91 8.23
C LYS A 92 -7.90 7.31 6.81
N ARG A 93 -7.30 6.68 5.80
CA ARG A 93 -7.47 7.04 4.38
C ARG A 93 -8.66 6.31 3.76
N SER A 94 -8.71 4.98 3.83
CA SER A 94 -9.78 4.19 3.23
C SER A 94 -9.77 2.74 3.72
N ASN A 95 -10.93 2.26 4.16
CA ASN A 95 -11.13 0.84 4.49
C ASN A 95 -11.02 -0.05 3.24
N GLU A 96 -11.36 0.47 2.05
CA GLU A 96 -11.24 -0.29 0.80
C GLU A 96 -9.77 -0.52 0.44
N LEU A 97 -8.94 0.53 0.49
CA LEU A 97 -7.51 0.39 0.22
C LEU A 97 -6.82 -0.49 1.25
N LEU A 98 -7.25 -0.43 2.52
CA LEU A 98 -6.78 -1.36 3.56
C LEU A 98 -7.10 -2.82 3.21
N SER A 99 -8.33 -3.11 2.75
CA SER A 99 -8.71 -4.46 2.33
C SER A 99 -7.86 -4.94 1.16
N LEU A 100 -7.65 -4.11 0.14
CA LEU A 100 -6.77 -4.43 -1.00
C LEU A 100 -5.33 -4.74 -0.55
N CYS A 101 -4.78 -3.97 0.40
CA CYS A 101 -3.46 -4.26 0.96
C CYS A 101 -3.41 -5.66 1.57
N LEU A 102 -4.41 -6.01 2.39
CA LEU A 102 -4.45 -7.30 3.08
C LEU A 102 -4.60 -8.46 2.09
N GLU A 103 -5.47 -8.31 1.08
CA GLU A 103 -5.67 -9.30 0.03
C GLU A 103 -4.40 -9.52 -0.79
N SER A 104 -3.73 -8.44 -1.22
CA SER A 104 -2.47 -8.55 -1.96
C SER A 104 -1.38 -9.24 -1.12
N LEU A 105 -1.25 -8.86 0.15
CA LEU A 105 -0.28 -9.47 1.06
C LEU A 105 -0.57 -10.95 1.31
N ASP A 106 -1.84 -11.34 1.44
CA ASP A 106 -2.24 -12.74 1.62
C ASP A 106 -2.00 -13.58 0.35
N GLN A 107 -1.97 -12.98 -0.85
CA GLN A 107 -1.61 -13.66 -2.10
C GLN A 107 -0.10 -13.86 -2.28
N GLU A 108 0.69 -12.85 -1.91
CA GLU A 108 2.16 -12.87 -2.04
C GLU A 108 2.82 -13.74 -0.97
N ILE A 109 2.22 -13.78 0.23
CA ILE A 109 2.75 -14.47 1.39
C ILE A 109 2.06 -15.84 1.50
N VAL A 110 2.66 -16.85 0.88
CA VAL A 110 2.26 -18.25 1.10
C VAL A 110 2.76 -18.68 2.48
N ASP A 111 1.83 -19.11 3.34
CA ASP A 111 2.11 -19.69 4.66
C ASP A 111 2.62 -21.13 4.57
#